data_AF-A0A391PG87-F1
#
_entry.id   AF-A0A391PG87-F1
#
_cell.length_a   1.000
_cell.length_b   1.000
_cell.length_c   1.000
_cell.angle_alpha   90.00
_cell.angle_beta   90.00
_cell.angle_gamma   90.00
#
_symmetry.space_group_name_H-M   'P 1'
#
loop_
_entity.id
_entity.type
_entity.pdbx_description
1 polymer ?
#
loop_
_entity_poly.entity_id
_entity_poly.type
_entity_poly.pdbx_seq_one_letter_code
_entity_poly.pdbx_strand_id
1 'polypeptide(L)'
;MSEPDPLESRVREFAEDVLSRVLICLEGEPKPDELRIDASPDGKRFTFSYRQTLHATAGGPVVGMLQLDYALGADRSGKHLAVHVSTFQLRDARGKKPIVRVEYLRDPQRVPCSHIHVHAESGLFTQLLAATGHDSPAAVQSVHIPTGGDRFRPCVEDFIEFLISECRVAGRSGWREEVVRGRELWRELQTAAAVRDWPEVAIRELERLGLTVTGELVGERPSARYRF
;
A
#
# COMPACT_ATOMS: atom_id res chain seq x y z
N MET A 1 -2.52 -21.10 -26.90
CA MET A 1 -2.49 -20.11 -25.80
C MET A 1 -1.35 -20.53 -24.89
N SER A 2 -0.32 -19.70 -24.72
CA SER A 2 0.78 -20.01 -23.79
C SER A 2 0.23 -19.99 -22.37
N GLU A 3 0.70 -20.89 -21.50
CA GLU A 3 0.42 -20.79 -20.07
C GLU A 3 0.93 -19.44 -19.54
N PRO A 4 0.15 -18.75 -18.68
CA PRO A 4 0.56 -17.48 -18.10
C PRO A 4 1.79 -17.66 -17.21
N ASP A 5 2.70 -16.68 -17.23
CA ASP A 5 3.88 -16.65 -16.37
C ASP A 5 3.45 -16.84 -14.90
N PRO A 6 4.03 -17.79 -14.14
CA PRO A 6 3.73 -17.96 -12.72
C PRO A 6 3.85 -16.66 -11.91
N LEU A 7 4.74 -15.74 -12.29
CA LEU A 7 4.85 -14.43 -11.67
C LEU A 7 3.66 -13.53 -12.01
N GLU A 8 3.21 -13.51 -13.26
CA GLU A 8 2.03 -12.74 -13.69
C GLU A 8 0.78 -13.18 -12.93
N SER A 9 0.56 -14.50 -12.80
CA SER A 9 -0.58 -15.05 -12.05
C SER A 9 -0.59 -14.58 -10.59
N ARG A 10 0.56 -14.61 -9.91
CA ARG A 10 0.70 -14.12 -8.52
C ARG A 10 0.50 -12.61 -8.42
N VAL A 11 0.91 -11.84 -9.43
CA VAL A 11 0.66 -10.39 -9.48
C VAL A 11 -0.81 -10.10 -9.64
N ARG A 12 -1.52 -10.90 -10.46
CA ARG A 12 -2.95 -10.79 -10.66
C ARG A 12 -3.73 -11.06 -9.37
N GLU A 13 -3.41 -12.14 -8.68
CA GLU A 13 -3.99 -12.44 -7.35
C GLU A 13 -3.77 -11.29 -6.36
N PHE A 14 -2.53 -10.77 -6.27
CA PHE A 14 -2.23 -9.63 -5.41
C PHE A 14 -3.05 -8.38 -5.77
N ALA A 15 -3.17 -8.08 -7.07
CA ALA A 15 -3.92 -6.92 -7.54
C ALA A 15 -5.41 -7.07 -7.23
N GLU A 16 -5.99 -8.23 -7.51
CA GLU A 16 -7.39 -8.54 -7.20
C GLU A 16 -7.68 -8.43 -5.69
N ASP A 17 -6.79 -8.92 -4.83
CA ASP A 17 -6.92 -8.78 -3.38
C ASP A 17 -6.92 -7.31 -2.93
N VAL A 18 -6.00 -6.50 -3.46
CA VAL A 18 -5.93 -5.06 -3.17
C VAL A 18 -7.21 -4.35 -3.62
N LEU A 19 -7.68 -4.64 -4.85
CA LEU A 19 -8.88 -4.03 -5.41
C LEU A 19 -10.13 -4.41 -4.64
N SER A 20 -10.29 -5.70 -4.36
CA SER A 20 -11.40 -6.25 -3.59
C SER A 20 -11.49 -5.56 -2.23
N ARG A 21 -10.35 -5.40 -1.54
CA ARG A 21 -10.31 -4.72 -0.25
C ARG A 21 -10.73 -3.26 -0.33
N VAL A 22 -10.23 -2.54 -1.33
CA VAL A 22 -10.62 -1.14 -1.55
C VAL A 22 -12.13 -1.02 -1.78
N LEU A 23 -12.70 -1.90 -2.60
CA LEU A 23 -14.14 -1.93 -2.92
C LEU A 23 -15.01 -2.33 -1.72
N ILE A 24 -14.53 -3.22 -0.85
CA ILE A 24 -15.21 -3.62 0.38
C ILE A 24 -15.19 -2.46 1.40
N CYS A 25 -14.13 -1.67 1.45
CA CYS A 25 -13.95 -0.64 2.48
C CYS A 25 -14.54 0.72 2.11
N LEU A 26 -14.45 1.14 0.86
CA LEU A 26 -14.74 2.51 0.44
C LEU A 26 -15.96 2.58 -0.49
N GLU A 27 -16.74 3.65 -0.35
CA GLU A 27 -17.76 4.01 -1.35
C GLU A 27 -17.10 4.64 -2.57
N GLY A 28 -17.55 4.26 -3.77
CA GLY A 28 -17.05 4.79 -5.02
C GLY A 28 -17.07 3.79 -6.16
N GLU A 29 -16.68 4.27 -7.34
CA GLU A 29 -16.57 3.49 -8.56
C GLU A 29 -15.14 3.48 -9.07
N PRO A 30 -14.62 2.32 -9.52
CA PRO A 30 -13.34 2.24 -10.22
C PRO A 30 -13.29 3.13 -11.48
N LYS A 31 -12.07 3.56 -11.87
CA LYS A 31 -11.79 4.31 -13.10
C LYS A 31 -10.38 4.00 -13.67
N PRO A 32 -10.23 3.16 -14.72
CA PRO A 32 -11.29 2.45 -15.46
C PRO A 32 -11.88 1.29 -14.64
N ASP A 33 -13.00 0.76 -15.13
CA ASP A 33 -13.74 -0.33 -14.47
C ASP A 33 -13.00 -1.67 -14.54
N GLU A 34 -12.01 -1.79 -15.44
CA GLU A 34 -11.22 -2.99 -15.65
C GLU A 34 -9.78 -2.80 -15.13
N LEU A 35 -9.33 -3.77 -14.32
CA LEU A 35 -7.94 -3.86 -13.88
C LEU A 35 -7.05 -4.26 -15.07
N ARG A 36 -6.01 -3.47 -15.32
CA ARG A 36 -4.98 -3.77 -16.30
C ARG A 36 -3.66 -4.05 -15.60
N ILE A 37 -3.02 -5.13 -16.03
CA ILE A 37 -1.69 -5.55 -15.57
C ILE A 37 -0.80 -5.56 -16.80
N ASP A 38 0.25 -4.76 -16.76
CA ASP A 38 1.18 -4.58 -17.87
C ASP A 38 2.58 -5.07 -17.45
N ALA A 39 3.27 -5.79 -18.33
CA ALA A 39 4.67 -6.12 -18.12
C ALA A 39 5.54 -4.86 -18.27
N SER A 40 6.55 -4.71 -17.42
CA SER A 40 7.53 -3.64 -17.56
C SER A 40 8.37 -3.83 -18.83
N PRO A 41 8.93 -2.75 -19.42
CA PRO A 41 9.74 -2.86 -20.64
C PRO A 41 10.96 -3.79 -20.53
N ASP A 42 11.49 -3.99 -19.31
CA ASP A 42 12.60 -4.90 -19.04
C ASP A 42 12.17 -6.37 -18.79
N GLY A 43 10.86 -6.65 -18.81
CA GLY A 43 10.28 -7.97 -18.60
C GLY A 43 10.46 -8.55 -17.19
N LYS A 44 10.95 -7.75 -16.22
CA LYS A 44 11.27 -8.22 -14.86
C LYS A 44 10.17 -7.97 -13.85
N ARG A 45 9.21 -7.13 -14.22
CA ARG A 45 8.15 -6.65 -13.33
C ARG A 45 6.83 -6.61 -14.08
N PHE A 46 5.77 -6.59 -13.29
CA PHE A 46 4.43 -6.29 -13.73
C PHE A 46 3.93 -5.07 -12.97
N THR A 47 3.19 -4.20 -13.64
CA THR A 47 2.63 -2.98 -13.07
C THR A 47 1.13 -3.00 -13.19
N PHE A 48 0.46 -2.44 -12.19
CA PHE A 48 -0.96 -2.11 -12.30
C PHE A 48 -1.23 -0.78 -11.63
N SER A 49 -2.24 -0.09 -12.14
CA SER A 49 -2.80 1.12 -11.56
C SER A 49 -4.28 0.92 -11.31
N TYR A 50 -4.73 1.32 -10.14
CA TYR A 50 -6.13 1.32 -9.77
C TYR A 50 -6.53 2.71 -9.32
N ARG A 51 -7.70 3.15 -9.74
CA ARG A 51 -8.29 4.41 -9.26
C ARG A 51 -9.76 4.20 -8.96
N GLN A 52 -10.27 4.93 -7.99
CA GLN A 52 -11.71 5.04 -7.78
C GLN A 52 -12.10 6.42 -7.27
N THR A 53 -13.35 6.80 -7.51
CA THR A 53 -13.94 7.98 -6.88
C THR A 53 -14.02 7.82 -5.37
N LEU A 54 -13.96 8.95 -4.65
CA LEU A 54 -14.18 9.02 -3.21
C LEU A 54 -15.35 9.96 -2.94
N HIS A 55 -16.28 9.54 -2.09
CA HIS A 55 -17.51 10.27 -1.81
C HIS A 55 -17.51 10.87 -0.40
N ALA A 56 -18.16 12.02 -0.22
CA ALA A 56 -18.30 12.66 1.09
C ALA A 56 -19.13 11.80 2.06
N THR A 57 -20.21 11.23 1.56
CA THR A 57 -21.15 10.36 2.26
C THR A 57 -21.57 9.24 1.31
N ALA A 58 -22.18 8.17 1.83
CA ALA A 58 -22.73 7.11 0.98
C ALA A 58 -23.71 7.71 -0.05
N GLY A 59 -23.47 7.45 -1.34
CA GLY A 59 -24.23 8.04 -2.46
C GLY A 59 -24.10 9.55 -2.64
N GLY A 60 -23.23 10.22 -1.87
CA GLY A 60 -23.02 11.66 -1.90
C GLY A 60 -22.15 12.14 -3.07
N PRO A 61 -21.78 13.43 -3.12
CA PRO A 61 -20.91 13.96 -4.17
C PRO A 61 -19.51 13.35 -4.12
N VAL A 62 -18.88 13.25 -5.29
CA VAL A 62 -17.45 12.91 -5.42
C VAL A 62 -16.61 14.08 -4.92
N VAL A 63 -15.75 13.81 -3.94
CA VAL A 63 -14.88 14.82 -3.30
C VAL A 63 -13.40 14.61 -3.60
N GLY A 64 -13.03 13.41 -4.04
CA GLY A 64 -11.64 13.06 -4.33
C GLY A 64 -11.53 11.81 -5.18
N MET A 65 -10.29 11.38 -5.41
CA MET A 65 -9.98 10.14 -6.09
C MET A 65 -8.84 9.44 -5.35
N LEU A 66 -9.05 8.16 -5.05
CA LEU A 66 -7.99 7.26 -4.65
C LEU A 66 -7.26 6.79 -5.91
N GLN A 67 -5.95 6.81 -5.89
CA GLN A 67 -5.12 6.14 -6.89
C GLN A 67 -4.05 5.29 -6.20
N LEU A 68 -3.94 4.04 -6.63
CA LEU A 68 -2.95 3.07 -6.19
C LEU A 68 -2.13 2.65 -7.41
N ASP A 69 -0.82 2.82 -7.35
CA ASP A 69 0.09 2.37 -8.39
C ASP A 69 1.08 1.37 -7.80
N TYR A 70 1.26 0.23 -8.47
CA TYR A 70 2.20 -0.80 -8.03
C TYR A 70 3.11 -1.23 -9.16
N ALA A 71 4.36 -1.56 -8.80
CA ALA A 71 5.25 -2.38 -9.61
C ALA A 71 5.71 -3.57 -8.76
N LEU A 72 5.43 -4.78 -9.23
CA LEU A 72 5.75 -6.03 -8.56
C LEU A 72 6.69 -6.87 -9.42
N GLY A 73 7.52 -7.66 -8.77
CA GLY A 73 8.39 -8.62 -9.46
C GLY A 73 8.88 -9.65 -8.46
N ALA A 74 9.85 -10.45 -8.85
CA ALA A 74 10.50 -11.34 -7.90
C ALA A 74 11.30 -10.54 -6.84
N ASP A 75 11.43 -11.12 -5.66
CA ASP A 75 12.38 -10.70 -4.63
C ASP A 75 13.82 -11.01 -5.05
N ARG A 76 14.79 -10.70 -4.19
CA ARG A 76 16.21 -10.90 -4.48
C ARG A 76 16.57 -12.38 -4.68
N SER A 77 15.81 -13.29 -4.07
CA SER A 77 16.00 -14.74 -4.23
C SER A 77 15.43 -15.28 -5.54
N GLY A 78 14.59 -14.50 -6.23
CA GLY A 78 13.84 -14.95 -7.40
C GLY A 78 12.62 -15.82 -7.08
N LYS A 79 12.36 -16.13 -5.80
CA LYS A 79 11.35 -17.13 -5.38
C LYS A 79 10.05 -16.52 -4.90
N HIS A 80 10.10 -15.31 -4.33
CA HIS A 80 8.93 -14.69 -3.70
C HIS A 80 8.48 -13.46 -4.47
N LEU A 81 7.17 -13.21 -4.50
CA LEU A 81 6.62 -11.95 -5.01
C LEU A 81 7.06 -10.80 -4.10
N ALA A 82 7.46 -9.70 -4.70
CA ALA A 82 7.95 -8.52 -4.01
C ALA A 82 7.40 -7.25 -4.66
N VAL A 83 6.90 -6.34 -3.81
CA VAL A 83 6.60 -4.96 -4.22
C VAL A 83 7.92 -4.22 -4.43
N HIS A 84 8.16 -3.70 -5.63
CA HIS A 84 9.30 -2.84 -5.97
C HIS A 84 8.94 -1.36 -5.87
N VAL A 85 7.71 -1.02 -6.26
CA VAL A 85 7.12 0.32 -6.12
C VAL A 85 5.70 0.17 -5.61
N SER A 86 5.31 1.01 -4.65
CA SER A 86 3.89 1.23 -4.33
C SER A 86 3.65 2.71 -4.03
N THR A 87 2.64 3.29 -4.65
CA THR A 87 2.27 4.69 -4.50
C THR A 87 0.78 4.78 -4.20
N PHE A 88 0.42 5.32 -3.04
CA PHE A 88 -0.96 5.56 -2.63
C PHE A 88 -1.23 7.05 -2.67
N GLN A 89 -2.23 7.47 -3.42
CA GLN A 89 -2.51 8.87 -3.67
C GLN A 89 -3.94 9.20 -3.34
N LEU A 90 -4.11 10.27 -2.59
CA LEU A 90 -5.35 11.01 -2.49
C LEU A 90 -5.25 12.18 -3.47
N ARG A 91 -6.13 12.22 -4.45
CA ARG A 91 -6.14 13.25 -5.51
C ARG A 91 -7.44 14.07 -5.42
N ASP A 92 -7.43 15.23 -6.07
CA ASP A 92 -8.64 16.04 -6.23
C ASP A 92 -9.75 15.26 -6.95
N ALA A 93 -11.00 15.74 -6.87
CA ALA A 93 -12.16 15.07 -7.46
C ALA A 93 -12.04 14.79 -8.98
N ARG A 94 -11.19 15.56 -9.69
CA ARG A 94 -10.92 15.36 -11.12
C ARG A 94 -9.77 14.37 -11.40
N GLY A 95 -9.10 13.87 -10.36
CA GLY A 95 -7.97 12.97 -10.47
C GLY A 95 -6.75 13.57 -11.16
N LYS A 96 -6.58 14.90 -11.12
CA LYS A 96 -5.49 15.62 -11.81
C LYS A 96 -4.36 16.00 -10.87
N LYS A 97 -4.66 16.45 -9.66
CA LYS A 97 -3.67 16.98 -8.71
C LYS A 97 -3.61 16.10 -7.46
N PRO A 98 -2.42 15.61 -7.06
CA PRO A 98 -2.26 14.93 -5.78
C PRO A 98 -2.45 15.92 -4.62
N ILE A 99 -3.07 15.44 -3.55
CA ILE A 99 -3.23 16.13 -2.26
C ILE A 99 -2.18 15.56 -1.29
N VAL A 100 -2.15 14.23 -1.14
CA VAL A 100 -1.16 13.48 -0.36
C VAL A 100 -0.75 12.25 -1.14
N ARG A 101 0.54 11.89 -1.06
CA ARG A 101 1.07 10.64 -1.62
C ARG A 101 1.90 9.92 -0.57
N VAL A 102 1.66 8.63 -0.40
CA VAL A 102 2.48 7.72 0.41
C VAL A 102 3.19 6.79 -0.56
N GLU A 103 4.52 6.89 -0.61
CA GLU A 103 5.33 6.22 -1.62
C GLU A 103 6.32 5.25 -0.99
N TYR A 104 6.55 4.14 -1.68
CA TYR A 104 7.60 3.20 -1.38
C TYR A 104 8.36 2.82 -2.64
N LEU A 105 9.69 2.88 -2.53
CA LEU A 105 10.66 2.46 -3.52
C LEU A 105 11.58 1.43 -2.86
N ARG A 106 11.76 0.26 -3.47
CA ARG A 106 12.59 -0.81 -2.91
C ARG A 106 14.08 -0.48 -2.92
N ASP A 107 14.57 0.17 -3.97
CA ASP A 107 16.00 0.49 -4.14
C ASP A 107 16.20 1.96 -4.63
N PRO A 108 15.75 2.97 -3.87
CA PRO A 108 15.93 4.37 -4.23
C PRO A 108 17.40 4.79 -4.11
N GLN A 109 17.79 5.82 -4.85
CA GLN A 109 19.15 6.36 -4.84
C GLN A 109 19.29 7.70 -4.10
N ARG A 110 18.18 8.44 -3.92
CA ARG A 110 18.22 9.85 -3.47
C ARG A 110 17.14 10.23 -2.44
N VAL A 111 16.25 9.30 -2.13
CA VAL A 111 15.09 9.53 -1.25
C VAL A 111 14.91 8.32 -0.33
N PRO A 112 14.23 8.48 0.82
CA PRO A 112 13.94 7.36 1.69
C PRO A 112 13.15 6.25 0.98
N CYS A 113 13.41 4.98 1.32
CA CYS A 113 12.63 3.84 0.83
C CYS A 113 11.12 4.02 0.99
N SER A 114 10.66 4.59 2.11
CA SER A 114 9.27 4.95 2.32
C SER A 114 9.18 6.41 2.73
N HIS A 115 8.34 7.17 2.04
CA HIS A 115 8.24 8.61 2.25
C HIS A 115 6.85 9.13 1.88
N ILE A 116 6.54 10.34 2.35
CA ILE A 116 5.25 10.97 2.18
C ILE A 116 5.45 12.32 1.49
N HIS A 117 4.64 12.60 0.47
CA HIS A 117 4.51 13.93 -0.12
C HIS A 117 3.19 14.55 0.30
N VAL A 118 3.23 15.78 0.80
CA VAL A 118 2.04 16.57 1.14
C VAL A 118 2.02 17.82 0.27
N HIS A 119 0.95 18.02 -0.48
CA HIS A 119 0.76 19.16 -1.37
C HIS A 119 -0.05 20.27 -0.69
N ALA A 120 0.44 20.72 0.47
CA ALA A 120 -0.31 21.58 1.40
C ALA A 120 -0.61 22.98 0.84
N GLU A 121 0.25 23.56 0.01
CA GLU A 121 0.02 24.91 -0.55
C GLU A 121 -1.16 24.99 -1.54
N SER A 122 -1.68 23.84 -1.99
CA SER A 122 -2.71 23.79 -3.03
C SER A 122 -4.11 24.16 -2.55
N GLY A 123 -4.35 24.20 -1.23
CA GLY A 123 -5.68 24.34 -0.62
C GLY A 123 -6.63 23.16 -0.87
N LEU A 124 -6.23 22.17 -1.67
CA LEU A 124 -7.05 21.01 -2.03
C LEU A 124 -7.37 20.14 -0.82
N PHE A 125 -6.44 20.04 0.13
CA PHE A 125 -6.68 19.28 1.36
C PHE A 125 -7.80 19.92 2.19
N THR A 126 -7.74 21.23 2.41
CA THR A 126 -8.80 21.99 3.09
C THR A 126 -10.14 21.86 2.38
N GLN A 127 -10.16 21.93 1.04
CA GLN A 127 -11.39 21.75 0.26
C GLN A 127 -11.99 20.35 0.45
N LEU A 128 -11.15 19.30 0.41
CA LEU A 128 -11.59 17.93 0.66
C LEU A 128 -12.20 17.78 2.06
N LEU A 129 -11.48 18.22 3.10
CA LEU A 129 -11.92 18.11 4.49
C LEU A 129 -13.22 18.89 4.73
N ALA A 130 -13.37 20.06 4.11
CA ALA A 130 -14.62 20.82 4.18
C ALA A 130 -15.77 20.06 3.51
N ALA A 131 -15.52 19.44 2.35
CA ALA A 131 -16.53 18.71 1.61
C ALA A 131 -16.97 17.40 2.30
N THR A 132 -16.12 16.80 3.14
CA THR A 132 -16.43 15.62 3.95
C THR A 132 -17.00 15.96 5.34
N GLY A 133 -17.21 17.26 5.65
CA GLY A 133 -17.76 17.68 6.93
C GLY A 133 -16.80 17.50 8.11
N HIS A 134 -15.49 17.63 7.88
CA HIS A 134 -14.49 17.66 8.94
C HIS A 134 -14.71 18.89 9.86
N ASP A 135 -14.54 18.72 11.18
CA ASP A 135 -14.85 19.80 12.15
C ASP A 135 -13.91 21.00 12.01
N SER A 136 -12.68 20.75 11.59
CA SER A 136 -11.62 21.75 11.46
C SER A 136 -10.91 21.67 10.11
N PRO A 137 -11.58 21.96 8.98
CA PRO A 137 -11.06 21.69 7.63
C PRO A 137 -9.85 22.56 7.27
N ALA A 138 -9.71 23.74 7.90
CA ALA A 138 -8.55 24.62 7.74
C ALA A 138 -7.32 24.13 8.53
N ALA A 139 -7.49 23.22 9.49
CA ALA A 139 -6.42 22.77 10.39
C ALA A 139 -5.67 21.56 9.82
N VAL A 140 -5.23 21.65 8.56
CA VAL A 140 -4.55 20.55 7.82
C VAL A 140 -3.31 20.04 8.57
N GLN A 141 -2.64 20.90 9.33
CA GLN A 141 -1.51 20.52 10.20
C GLN A 141 -1.86 19.49 11.28
N SER A 142 -3.14 19.27 11.54
CA SER A 142 -3.64 18.33 12.57
C SER A 142 -4.03 16.98 11.97
N VAL A 143 -3.87 16.78 10.67
CA VAL A 143 -4.19 15.53 9.99
C VAL A 143 -3.06 14.53 10.18
N HIS A 144 -3.39 13.32 10.65
CA HIS A 144 -2.41 12.27 10.90
C HIS A 144 -2.21 11.40 9.67
N ILE A 145 -1.09 11.57 8.98
CA ILE A 145 -0.74 10.74 7.82
C ILE A 145 -0.01 9.47 8.32
N PRO A 146 -0.44 8.25 7.91
CA PRO A 146 0.11 7.01 8.43
C PRO A 146 1.57 6.79 8.01
N THR A 147 2.37 6.24 8.93
CA THR A 147 3.78 5.88 8.71
C THR A 147 4.03 4.37 8.77
N GLY A 148 2.97 3.55 8.85
CA GLY A 148 3.04 2.08 8.83
C GLY A 148 3.14 1.40 10.19
N GLY A 149 2.97 2.17 11.26
CA GLY A 149 3.03 1.70 12.63
C GLY A 149 4.46 1.63 13.15
N ASP A 150 4.71 0.72 14.09
CA ASP A 150 5.96 0.67 14.85
C ASP A 150 7.10 -0.07 14.13
N ARG A 151 6.80 -0.93 13.14
CA ARG A 151 7.82 -1.80 12.50
C ARG A 151 7.98 -1.66 11.01
N PHE A 152 6.89 -1.48 10.27
CA PHE A 152 6.91 -1.59 8.83
C PHE A 152 6.36 -0.33 8.18
N ARG A 153 6.56 -0.18 6.87
CA ARG A 153 6.03 0.94 6.08
C ARG A 153 4.50 0.91 5.98
N PRO A 154 3.83 1.99 5.55
CA PRO A 154 2.39 1.96 5.31
C PRO A 154 1.96 0.88 4.31
N CYS A 155 0.89 0.16 4.64
CA CYS A 155 0.15 -0.71 3.73
C CYS A 155 -1.08 0.01 3.15
N VAL A 156 -1.80 -0.62 2.21
CA VAL A 156 -2.99 0.00 1.60
C VAL A 156 -4.10 0.18 2.63
N GLU A 157 -4.18 -0.71 3.61
CA GLU A 157 -5.14 -0.68 4.71
C GLU A 157 -4.92 0.55 5.61
N ASP A 158 -3.67 0.92 5.87
CA ASP A 158 -3.35 2.15 6.60
C ASP A 158 -3.83 3.39 5.83
N PHE A 159 -3.70 3.37 4.51
CA PHE A 159 -4.17 4.47 3.67
C PHE A 159 -5.70 4.54 3.58
N ILE A 160 -6.38 3.39 3.49
CA ILE A 160 -7.85 3.31 3.55
C ILE A 160 -8.36 3.85 4.88
N GLU A 161 -7.79 3.40 5.99
CA GLU A 161 -8.17 3.86 7.33
C GLU A 161 -7.94 5.37 7.49
N PHE A 162 -6.84 5.90 6.96
CA PHE A 162 -6.57 7.34 6.89
C PHE A 162 -7.66 8.10 6.11
N LEU A 163 -8.05 7.61 4.92
CA LEU A 163 -9.10 8.26 4.13
C LEU A 163 -10.43 8.32 4.87
N ILE A 164 -10.80 7.27 5.58
CA ILE A 164 -12.09 7.20 6.28
C ILE A 164 -12.04 7.96 7.60
N SER A 165 -11.01 7.73 8.43
CA SER A 165 -10.97 8.22 9.81
C SER A 165 -10.48 9.66 9.92
N GLU A 166 -9.44 10.01 9.16
CA GLU A 166 -8.85 11.35 9.20
C GLU A 166 -9.49 12.26 8.15
N CYS A 167 -9.71 11.77 6.92
CA CYS A 167 -10.30 12.60 5.87
C CYS A 167 -11.84 12.57 5.84
N ARG A 168 -12.50 11.72 6.65
CA ARG A 168 -13.97 11.53 6.71
C ARG A 168 -14.61 11.15 5.37
N VAL A 169 -13.86 10.48 4.50
CA VAL A 169 -14.42 9.90 3.27
C VAL A 169 -15.39 8.77 3.63
N ALA A 170 -16.45 8.62 2.82
CA ALA A 170 -17.45 7.58 3.01
C ALA A 170 -16.84 6.17 2.91
N GLY A 171 -16.85 5.46 4.05
CA GLY A 171 -16.58 4.03 4.13
C GLY A 171 -17.87 3.19 4.12
N ARG A 172 -17.76 1.94 3.68
CA ARG A 172 -18.84 0.94 3.73
C ARG A 172 -18.98 0.31 5.11
N SER A 173 -20.12 -0.30 5.41
CA SER A 173 -20.27 -1.11 6.62
C SER A 173 -19.25 -2.25 6.65
N GLY A 174 -18.57 -2.47 7.79
CA GLY A 174 -17.58 -3.55 7.95
C GLY A 174 -16.16 -3.20 7.50
N TRP A 175 -15.91 -1.95 7.09
CA TRP A 175 -14.58 -1.53 6.59
C TRP A 175 -13.47 -1.72 7.63
N ARG A 176 -13.77 -1.57 8.93
CA ARG A 176 -12.77 -1.65 10.01
C ARG A 176 -12.25 -3.07 10.14
N GLU A 177 -13.16 -4.04 10.14
CA GLU A 177 -12.86 -5.46 10.22
C GLU A 177 -12.01 -5.89 9.02
N GLU A 178 -12.35 -5.41 7.82
CA GLU A 178 -11.60 -5.71 6.61
C GLU A 178 -10.19 -5.07 6.62
N VAL A 179 -10.07 -3.82 7.08
CA VAL A 179 -8.79 -3.14 7.26
C VAL A 179 -7.91 -3.87 8.27
N VAL A 180 -8.46 -4.31 9.41
CA VAL A 180 -7.71 -5.07 10.42
C VAL A 180 -7.22 -6.38 9.84
N ARG A 181 -8.10 -7.15 9.20
CA ARG A 181 -7.76 -8.44 8.57
C ARG A 181 -6.68 -8.29 7.49
N GLY A 182 -6.81 -7.30 6.60
CA GLY A 182 -5.84 -7.05 5.55
C GLY A 182 -4.47 -6.65 6.09
N ARG A 183 -4.46 -5.79 7.12
CA ARG A 183 -3.24 -5.35 7.80
C ARG A 183 -2.52 -6.50 8.50
N GLU A 184 -3.26 -7.41 9.14
CA GLU A 184 -2.70 -8.61 9.77
C GLU A 184 -1.99 -9.50 8.73
N LEU A 185 -2.69 -9.83 7.63
CA LEU A 185 -2.10 -10.60 6.53
C LEU A 185 -0.84 -9.92 5.97
N TRP A 186 -0.90 -8.60 5.76
CA TRP A 186 0.25 -7.85 5.27
C TRP A 186 1.43 -7.92 6.25
N ARG A 187 1.20 -7.80 7.57
CA ARG A 187 2.23 -7.90 8.61
C ARG A 187 2.84 -9.29 8.67
N GLU A 188 2.04 -10.34 8.52
CA GLU A 188 2.56 -11.71 8.42
C GLU A 188 3.52 -11.86 7.23
N LEU A 189 3.11 -11.37 6.06
CA LEU A 189 3.93 -11.41 4.84
C LEU A 189 5.23 -10.60 4.99
N GLN A 190 5.17 -9.40 5.58
CA GLN A 190 6.37 -8.59 5.83
C GLN A 190 7.28 -9.23 6.88
N THR A 191 6.72 -9.85 7.92
CA THR A 191 7.49 -10.55 8.94
C THR A 191 8.22 -11.75 8.33
N ALA A 192 7.53 -12.56 7.53
CA ALA A 192 8.15 -13.66 6.80
C ALA A 192 9.26 -13.17 5.84
N ALA A 193 9.05 -12.04 5.18
CA ALA A 193 10.08 -11.42 4.34
C ALA A 193 11.31 -10.94 5.16
N ALA A 194 11.09 -10.30 6.31
CA ALA A 194 12.16 -9.85 7.20
C ALA A 194 12.98 -11.03 7.76
N VAL A 195 12.31 -12.13 8.12
CA VAL A 195 12.97 -13.38 8.54
C VAL A 195 13.84 -13.94 7.40
N ARG A 196 13.36 -13.95 6.15
CA ARG A 196 14.17 -14.40 5.00
C ARG A 196 15.38 -13.50 4.73
N ASP A 197 15.26 -12.19 4.98
CA ASP A 197 16.35 -11.24 4.79
C ASP A 197 17.46 -11.37 5.87
N TRP A 198 17.12 -11.81 7.09
CA TRP A 198 18.02 -11.96 8.24
C TRP A 198 17.67 -13.18 9.11
N PRO A 199 17.81 -14.41 8.59
CA PRO A 199 17.37 -15.61 9.28
C PRO A 199 18.13 -15.86 10.59
N GLU A 200 19.41 -15.48 10.68
CA GLU A 200 20.21 -15.68 11.89
C GLU A 200 19.74 -14.79 13.06
N VAL A 201 19.21 -13.59 12.76
CA VAL A 201 18.60 -12.72 13.79
C VAL A 201 17.29 -13.34 14.28
N ALA A 202 16.47 -13.84 13.36
CA ALA A 202 15.21 -14.49 13.71
C ALA A 202 15.43 -15.73 14.59
N ILE A 203 16.39 -16.59 14.24
CA ILE A 203 16.75 -17.78 15.02
C ILE A 203 17.15 -17.38 16.45
N ARG A 204 18.08 -16.43 16.61
CA ARG A 204 18.51 -15.99 17.95
C ARG A 204 17.39 -15.43 18.80
N GLU A 205 16.46 -14.67 18.20
CA GLU A 205 15.31 -14.15 18.95
C GLU A 205 14.33 -15.26 19.35
N LEU A 206 14.09 -16.25 18.49
CA LEU A 206 13.27 -17.40 18.84
C LEU A 206 13.89 -18.21 19.98
N GLU A 207 15.21 -18.43 19.95
CA GLU A 207 15.95 -19.09 21.03
C GLU A 207 15.85 -18.30 22.35
N ARG A 208 15.96 -16.96 22.29
CA ARG A 208 15.78 -16.09 23.47
C ARG A 208 14.36 -16.16 24.05
N LEU A 209 13.36 -16.40 23.21
CA LEU A 209 11.97 -16.64 23.63
C LEU A 209 11.74 -18.06 24.20
N GLY A 210 12.76 -18.90 24.24
CA GLY A 210 12.70 -20.26 24.78
C GLY A 210 12.28 -21.33 23.77
N LEU A 211 12.33 -21.02 22.47
CA LEU A 211 12.04 -21.98 21.40
C LEU A 211 13.32 -22.63 20.88
N THR A 212 13.26 -23.93 20.59
CA THR A 212 14.35 -24.63 19.89
C THR A 212 14.11 -24.58 18.38
N VAL A 213 15.05 -24.02 17.63
CA VAL A 213 15.02 -24.04 16.15
C VAL A 213 15.94 -25.15 15.66
N THR A 214 15.43 -26.04 14.80
CA THR A 214 16.18 -27.19 14.26
C THR A 214 16.30 -27.12 12.74
N GLY A 215 17.41 -27.62 12.20
CA GLY A 215 17.69 -27.68 10.76
C GLY A 215 18.89 -26.81 10.36
N GLU A 216 19.23 -26.84 9.07
CA GLU A 216 20.33 -26.06 8.50
C GLU A 216 19.77 -24.93 7.62
N LEU A 217 20.34 -23.73 7.76
CA LEU A 217 20.07 -22.64 6.83
C LEU A 217 20.74 -22.93 5.50
N VAL A 218 19.93 -23.14 4.45
CA VAL A 218 20.43 -23.40 3.10
C VAL A 218 20.42 -22.11 2.29
N GLY A 219 21.60 -21.70 1.82
CA GLY A 219 21.79 -20.55 0.93
C GLY A 219 22.44 -19.35 1.59
N GLU A 220 23.02 -18.47 0.77
CA GLU A 220 23.64 -17.24 1.25
C GLU A 220 22.60 -16.16 1.51
N ARG A 221 22.83 -15.38 2.57
CA ARG A 221 22.03 -14.20 2.89
C ARG A 221 22.11 -13.17 1.76
N PRO A 222 20.98 -12.58 1.30
CA PRO A 222 21.02 -11.48 0.34
C PRO A 222 21.83 -10.30 0.90
N SER A 223 22.76 -9.74 0.11
CA SER A 223 23.59 -8.62 0.57
C SER A 223 22.74 -7.45 1.07
N ALA A 224 23.04 -6.97 2.28
CA ALA A 224 22.44 -5.76 2.82
C ALA A 224 22.98 -4.58 2.02
N ARG A 225 22.15 -3.95 1.19
CA ARG A 225 22.45 -2.59 0.72
C ARG A 225 21.91 -1.63 1.76
N TYR A 226 22.72 -0.62 2.10
CA TYR A 226 22.27 0.52 2.88
C TYR A 226 21.01 1.08 2.22
N ARG A 227 19.87 0.95 2.91
CA ARG A 227 18.60 1.54 2.51
C ARG A 227 18.55 2.88 3.23
N PHE A 228 18.60 3.97 2.47
CA PHE A 228 18.37 5.32 2.97
C PHE A 228 16.87 5.58 3.02
#